data_AF-A0A935TQQ9-F1
#
_entry.id   AF-A0A935TQQ9-F1
#
_cell.length_a   1.000
_cell.length_b   1.000
_cell.length_c   1.000
_cell.angle_alpha   90.00
_cell.angle_beta   90.00
_cell.angle_gamma   90.00
#
_symmetry.space_group_name_H-M   'P 1'
#
loop_
_entity.id
_entity.type
_entity.pdbx_description
1 polymer ?
#
loop_
_entity_poly.entity_id
_entity_poly.type
_entity_poly.pdbx_seq_one_letter_code
_entity_poly.pdbx_strand_id
1 'polypeptide(L)'
;MSTTIQPINLQDQQFHGRKALWPFLKRIFGYTLLQKNWLVKFVIAVIAVSIGDALMPVIWKHFLDDAIIPVVDAYQKQQQYPDFTPILIYTGLFLANGVLQITAVFYFIKFAGYMEETTMFTLRKQMFSRLQQLSYSFYDKSATGWLLSRISSDAPRVTELISWGFLEVIWGLTMLILCMAAMFFYN
;
A
#
# COMPACT_ATOMS: atom_id res chain seq x y z
N MET A 1 47.77 1.55 34.22
CA MET A 1 46.31 1.56 34.45
C MET A 1 45.65 0.94 33.24
N SER A 2 45.31 -0.35 33.29
CA SER A 2 44.57 -1.02 32.22
C SER A 2 43.09 -0.72 32.39
N THR A 3 42.54 0.12 31.53
CA THR A 3 41.09 0.26 31.39
C THR A 3 40.57 -1.02 30.74
N THR A 4 40.00 -1.92 31.54
CA THR A 4 39.22 -3.07 31.07
C THR A 4 38.00 -2.54 30.33
N ILE A 5 38.12 -2.44 29.00
CA ILE A 5 37.02 -2.06 28.14
C ILE A 5 36.07 -3.26 28.06
N GLN A 6 34.91 -3.17 28.73
CA GLN A 6 33.87 -4.17 28.57
C GLN A 6 33.47 -4.25 27.08
N PRO A 7 33.39 -5.46 26.49
CA PRO A 7 32.86 -5.60 25.14
C PRO A 7 31.43 -5.07 25.13
N ILE A 8 31.14 -4.13 24.22
CA ILE A 8 29.77 -3.67 23.99
C ILE A 8 28.97 -4.91 23.57
N ASN A 9 27.97 -5.27 24.39
CA ASN A 9 27.08 -6.37 24.07
C ASN A 9 26.25 -5.98 22.84
N LEU A 10 26.70 -6.42 21.65
CA LEU A 10 25.99 -6.26 20.38
C LEU A 10 24.82 -7.24 20.23
N GLN A 11 24.43 -7.96 21.28
CA GLN A 11 23.15 -8.65 21.29
C GLN A 11 22.05 -7.62 21.06
N ASP A 12 21.21 -7.88 20.07
CA ASP A 12 19.99 -7.13 19.81
C ASP A 12 19.31 -6.87 21.16
N GLN A 13 19.10 -5.59 21.51
CA GLN A 13 18.24 -5.27 22.64
C GLN A 13 16.87 -5.84 22.32
N GLN A 14 16.57 -7.01 22.87
CA GLN A 14 15.27 -7.64 22.74
C GLN A 14 14.28 -6.77 23.52
N PHE A 15 13.55 -5.93 22.80
CA PHE A 15 12.50 -5.11 23.37
C PHE A 15 11.32 -6.02 23.81
N HIS A 16 11.39 -6.56 25.02
CA HIS A 16 10.36 -7.45 25.61
C HIS A 16 9.09 -6.70 26.07
N GLY A 17 8.85 -5.48 25.59
CA GLY A 17 7.75 -4.62 26.05
C GLY A 17 6.85 -4.12 24.92
N ARG A 18 5.55 -4.46 24.97
CA ARG A 18 4.48 -3.95 24.07
C ARG A 18 4.48 -2.43 23.91
N LYS A 19 5.00 -1.69 24.90
CA LYS A 19 5.10 -0.22 24.91
C LYS A 19 6.19 0.35 23.96
N ALA A 20 7.12 -0.47 23.49
CA ALA A 20 8.21 -0.03 22.60
C ALA A 20 7.78 0.10 21.12
N LEU A 21 6.70 -0.58 20.71
CA LEU A 21 6.23 -0.61 19.33
C LEU A 21 5.69 0.75 18.85
N TRP A 22 4.91 1.44 19.69
CA TRP A 22 4.26 2.67 19.28
C TRP A 22 5.23 3.83 18.98
N PRO A 23 6.23 4.14 19.84
CA PRO A 23 7.24 5.15 19.52
C PRO A 23 8.06 4.81 18.28
N PHE A 24 8.36 3.52 18.08
CA PHE A 24 9.06 3.01 16.90
C PHE A 24 8.24 3.26 15.63
N LEU A 25 6.98 2.82 15.60
CA LEU A 25 6.04 3.04 14.50
C LEU A 25 5.89 4.54 14.22
N LYS A 26 5.64 5.37 15.24
CA LYS A 26 5.46 6.82 15.06
C LYS A 26 6.70 7.49 14.44
N ARG A 27 7.90 7.14 14.91
CA ARG A 27 9.16 7.68 14.37
C ARG A 27 9.33 7.28 12.91
N ILE A 28 8.99 6.04 12.60
CA ILE A 28 9.09 5.45 11.29
C ILE A 28 8.08 6.05 10.29
N PHE A 29 6.81 6.17 10.70
CA PHE A 29 5.77 6.86 9.92
C PHE A 29 6.15 8.30 9.61
N GLY A 30 6.86 8.96 10.53
CA GLY A 30 7.44 10.28 10.30
C GLY A 30 8.35 10.34 9.07
N TYR A 31 9.06 9.25 8.72
CA TYR A 31 9.91 9.22 7.53
C TYR A 31 9.13 9.14 6.22
N THR A 32 8.04 8.38 6.19
CA THR A 32 7.16 8.28 5.02
C THR A 32 6.39 9.60 4.78
N LEU A 33 5.96 10.26 5.86
CA LEU A 33 5.23 11.52 5.83
C LEU A 33 6.09 12.74 5.45
N LEU A 34 7.41 12.59 5.32
CA LEU A 34 8.31 13.67 4.88
C LEU A 34 8.02 14.13 3.43
N GLN A 35 7.48 13.24 2.58
CA GLN A 35 7.24 13.51 1.16
C GLN A 35 5.77 13.82 0.86
N LYS A 36 5.28 14.94 1.39
CA LYS A 36 3.87 15.34 1.30
C LYS A 36 3.31 15.35 -0.13
N ASN A 37 4.10 15.77 -1.11
CA ASN A 37 3.65 15.85 -2.51
C ASN A 37 3.39 14.47 -3.15
N TRP A 38 4.25 13.49 -2.86
CA TRP A 38 4.10 12.13 -3.38
C TRP A 38 3.02 11.36 -2.65
N LEU A 39 2.91 11.60 -1.34
CA LEU A 39 1.83 11.05 -0.53
C LEU A 39 0.46 11.50 -1.00
N VAL A 40 0.28 12.78 -1.36
CA VAL A 40 -1.01 13.26 -1.90
C VAL A 40 -1.35 12.59 -3.23
N LYS A 41 -0.39 12.51 -4.17
CA LYS A 41 -0.60 11.81 -5.46
C LYS A 41 -0.96 10.34 -5.25
N PHE A 42 -0.30 9.71 -4.28
CA PHE A 42 -0.58 8.34 -3.88
C PHE A 42 -2.00 8.18 -3.34
N VAL A 43 -2.42 9.01 -2.38
CA VAL A 43 -3.75 8.94 -1.78
C VAL A 43 -4.84 9.14 -2.84
N ILE A 44 -4.64 10.06 -3.78
CA ILE A 44 -5.57 10.26 -4.90
C ILE A 44 -5.67 8.99 -5.75
N ALA A 45 -4.55 8.34 -6.06
CA ALA A 45 -4.55 7.10 -6.83
C ALA A 45 -5.26 5.96 -6.08
N VAL A 46 -5.08 5.84 -4.76
CA VAL A 46 -5.80 4.85 -3.94
C VAL A 46 -7.30 5.09 -4.00
N ILE A 47 -7.74 6.33 -3.81
CA ILE A 47 -9.16 6.67 -3.86
C ILE A 47 -9.74 6.31 -5.23
N ALA A 48 -9.02 6.59 -6.32
CA ALA A 48 -9.45 6.23 -7.67
C ALA A 48 -9.60 4.71 -7.85
N VAL A 49 -8.64 3.91 -7.38
CA VAL A 49 -8.72 2.44 -7.40
C VAL A 49 -9.91 1.96 -6.56
N SER A 50 -10.05 2.48 -5.33
CA SER A 50 -11.11 2.04 -4.42
C SER A 50 -12.50 2.37 -4.94
N ILE A 51 -12.68 3.52 -5.60
CA ILE A 51 -13.94 3.86 -6.29
C ILE A 51 -14.20 2.85 -7.42
N GLY A 52 -13.17 2.51 -8.20
CA GLY A 52 -13.26 1.53 -9.27
C GLY A 52 -13.74 0.15 -8.81
N ASP A 53 -13.22 -0.38 -7.69
CA ASP A 53 -13.73 -1.66 -7.19
C ASP A 53 -15.07 -1.53 -6.44
N ALA A 54 -15.39 -0.37 -5.84
CA ALA A 54 -16.68 -0.16 -5.20
C ALA A 54 -17.84 -0.01 -6.22
N LEU A 55 -17.55 0.53 -7.40
CA LEU A 55 -18.51 0.59 -8.51
C LEU A 55 -18.80 -0.80 -9.09
N MET A 56 -17.87 -1.75 -8.96
CA MET A 56 -17.99 -3.03 -9.64
C MET A 56 -19.22 -3.86 -9.19
N PRO A 57 -19.50 -4.05 -7.88
CA PRO A 57 -20.73 -4.68 -7.43
C PRO A 57 -22.00 -3.98 -7.91
N VAL A 58 -21.98 -2.64 -7.98
CA VAL A 58 -23.11 -1.83 -8.44
C VAL A 58 -23.39 -2.06 -9.92
N ILE A 59 -22.35 -2.01 -10.75
CA ILE A 59 -22.44 -2.29 -12.18
C ILE A 59 -22.94 -3.72 -12.39
N TRP A 60 -22.45 -4.69 -11.62
CA TRP A 60 -22.91 -6.08 -11.68
C TRP A 60 -24.39 -6.24 -11.36
N LYS A 61 -24.87 -5.58 -10.30
CA LYS A 61 -26.29 -5.60 -9.93
C LYS A 61 -27.16 -5.09 -11.08
N HIS A 62 -26.88 -3.89 -11.57
CA HIS A 62 -27.64 -3.28 -12.65
C HIS A 62 -27.54 -4.05 -13.97
N PHE A 63 -26.37 -4.64 -14.26
CA PHE A 63 -26.22 -5.52 -15.41
C PHE A 63 -27.12 -6.75 -15.33
N LEU A 64 -27.22 -7.40 -14.15
CA LEU A 64 -28.13 -8.52 -13.99
C LEU A 64 -29.59 -8.05 -14.13
N ASP A 65 -29.99 -7.04 -13.38
CA ASP A 65 -31.39 -6.62 -13.25
C ASP A 65 -31.95 -6.05 -14.56
N ASP A 66 -31.18 -5.19 -15.25
CA ASP A 66 -31.66 -4.44 -16.41
C ASP A 66 -31.30 -5.09 -17.75
N ALA A 67 -30.27 -5.94 -17.79
CA ALA A 67 -29.78 -6.52 -19.04
C ALA A 67 -30.03 -8.02 -19.14
N ILE A 68 -29.70 -8.79 -18.10
CA ILE A 68 -29.79 -10.26 -18.17
C ILE A 68 -31.20 -10.75 -17.90
N ILE A 69 -31.85 -10.32 -16.80
CA ILE A 69 -33.18 -10.80 -16.42
C ILE A 69 -34.22 -10.56 -17.54
N PRO A 70 -34.34 -9.37 -18.15
CA PRO A 70 -35.35 -9.12 -19.18
C PRO A 70 -35.12 -9.96 -20.44
N VAL A 71 -33.86 -10.20 -20.80
CA VAL A 71 -33.50 -11.04 -21.95
C VAL A 71 -33.88 -12.50 -21.68
N VAL A 72 -33.55 -13.02 -20.49
CA VAL A 72 -33.93 -14.38 -20.09
C VAL A 72 -35.46 -14.56 -20.07
N ASP A 73 -36.20 -13.58 -19.55
CA ASP A 73 -37.66 -13.59 -19.53
C ASP A 73 -38.27 -13.55 -20.94
N ALA A 74 -37.69 -12.76 -21.85
CA ALA A 74 -38.11 -12.70 -23.25
C ALA A 74 -37.88 -14.04 -23.97
N TYR A 75 -36.75 -14.71 -23.71
CA TYR A 75 -36.48 -16.05 -24.21
C TYR A 75 -37.49 -17.08 -23.67
N GLN A 76 -37.82 -17.04 -22.37
CA GLN A 76 -38.83 -17.93 -21.78
C GLN A 76 -40.21 -17.74 -22.38
N LYS A 77 -40.59 -16.49 -22.71
CA LYS A 77 -41.88 -16.15 -23.33
C LYS A 77 -41.93 -16.37 -24.85
N GLN A 78 -40.92 -17.01 -25.45
CA GLN A 78 -40.79 -17.21 -26.90
C GLN A 78 -40.92 -15.90 -27.70
N GLN A 79 -40.43 -14.78 -27.16
CA GLN A 79 -40.40 -13.52 -27.88
C GLN A 79 -39.35 -13.59 -29.00
N GLN A 80 -39.75 -13.19 -30.21
CA GLN A 80 -38.97 -13.47 -31.43
C GLN A 80 -37.70 -12.61 -31.58
N TYR A 81 -37.59 -11.50 -30.83
CA TYR A 81 -36.42 -10.60 -30.81
C TYR A 81 -36.20 -9.99 -29.42
N PRO A 82 -35.33 -10.56 -28.57
CA PRO A 82 -34.90 -9.93 -27.32
C PRO A 82 -34.12 -8.64 -27.63
N ASP A 83 -34.31 -7.58 -26.83
CA ASP A 83 -33.53 -6.35 -26.95
C ASP A 83 -32.16 -6.53 -26.29
N PHE A 84 -31.09 -6.56 -27.08
CA PHE A 84 -29.70 -6.70 -26.60
C PHE A 84 -29.02 -5.35 -26.35
N THR A 85 -29.71 -4.23 -26.58
CA THR A 85 -29.15 -2.88 -26.41
C THR A 85 -28.61 -2.64 -24.99
N PRO A 86 -29.31 -3.03 -23.90
CA PRO A 86 -28.81 -2.88 -22.54
C PRO A 86 -27.51 -3.66 -22.30
N ILE A 87 -27.40 -4.88 -22.85
CA ILE A 87 -26.19 -5.72 -22.71
C ILE A 87 -24.97 -5.01 -23.33
N LEU A 88 -25.13 -4.41 -24.51
CA LEU A 88 -24.05 -3.67 -25.16
C LEU A 88 -23.62 -2.44 -24.34
N ILE A 89 -24.58 -1.70 -23.77
CA ILE A 89 -24.30 -0.53 -22.93
C ILE A 89 -23.50 -0.92 -21.68
N TYR A 90 -23.96 -1.93 -20.94
CA TYR A 90 -23.28 -2.40 -19.74
C TYR A 90 -21.93 -3.04 -20.05
N THR A 91 -21.79 -3.73 -21.19
CA THR A 91 -20.49 -4.22 -21.67
C THR A 91 -19.51 -3.05 -21.88
N GLY A 92 -19.98 -1.96 -22.49
CA GLY A 92 -19.21 -0.72 -22.63
C GLY A 92 -18.82 -0.12 -21.28
N LEU A 93 -19.72 -0.14 -20.29
CA LEU A 93 -19.47 0.35 -18.93
C LEU A 93 -18.41 -0.50 -18.20
N PHE A 94 -18.46 -1.83 -18.34
CA PHE A 94 -17.44 -2.74 -17.81
C PHE A 94 -16.06 -2.47 -18.43
N LEU A 95 -16.00 -2.28 -19.75
CA LEU A 95 -14.76 -1.93 -20.44
C LEU A 95 -14.23 -0.58 -19.99
N ALA A 96 -15.10 0.43 -19.86
CA ALA A 96 -14.71 1.76 -19.38
C ALA A 96 -14.16 1.69 -17.93
N ASN A 97 -14.83 0.95 -17.04
CA ASN A 97 -14.34 0.73 -15.68
C ASN A 97 -13.01 -0.05 -15.68
N GLY A 98 -12.85 -1.03 -16.56
CA GLY A 98 -11.61 -1.78 -16.73
C GLY A 98 -10.44 -0.90 -17.17
N VAL A 99 -10.65 0.00 -18.13
CA VAL A 99 -9.64 0.99 -18.56
C VAL A 99 -9.30 1.93 -17.42
N LEU A 100 -10.31 2.46 -16.72
CA LEU A 100 -10.11 3.29 -15.53
C LEU A 100 -9.25 2.56 -14.49
N GLN A 101 -9.56 1.30 -14.20
CA GLN A 101 -8.81 0.50 -13.25
C GLN A 101 -7.36 0.25 -13.65
N ILE A 102 -7.12 -0.12 -14.92
CA ILE A 102 -5.77 -0.31 -15.43
C ILE A 102 -4.95 0.97 -15.23
N THR A 103 -5.52 2.13 -15.56
CA THR A 103 -4.83 3.41 -15.37
C THR A 103 -4.63 3.75 -13.89
N ALA A 104 -5.64 3.56 -13.05
CA ALA A 104 -5.58 3.87 -11.63
C ALA A 104 -4.54 3.00 -10.89
N VAL A 105 -4.56 1.68 -11.13
CA VAL A 105 -3.60 0.72 -10.57
C VAL A 105 -2.18 1.03 -11.06
N PHE A 106 -2.01 1.37 -12.35
CA PHE A 106 -0.69 1.75 -12.86
C PHE A 106 -0.11 2.96 -12.13
N TYR A 107 -0.89 4.02 -11.94
CA TYR A 107 -0.45 5.20 -11.19
C TYR A 107 -0.25 4.91 -9.70
N PHE A 108 -1.10 4.07 -9.10
CA PHE A 108 -0.97 3.60 -7.73
C PHE A 108 0.39 2.90 -7.53
N ILE A 109 0.72 1.90 -8.34
CA ILE A 109 1.99 1.16 -8.25
C ILE A 109 3.17 2.11 -8.49
N LYS A 110 3.08 3.00 -9.48
CA LYS A 110 4.14 3.95 -9.80
C LYS A 110 4.44 4.91 -8.63
N PHE A 111 3.40 5.46 -8.00
CA PHE A 111 3.57 6.40 -6.89
C PHE A 111 3.98 5.70 -5.60
N ALA A 112 3.45 4.50 -5.35
CA ALA A 112 3.86 3.65 -4.24
C ALA A 112 5.36 3.31 -4.33
N GLY A 113 5.82 2.81 -5.48
CA GLY A 113 7.21 2.45 -5.70
C GLY A 113 8.16 3.65 -5.59
N TYR A 114 7.78 4.81 -6.14
CA TYR A 114 8.58 6.03 -6.00
C TYR A 114 8.72 6.47 -4.53
N MET A 115 7.63 6.40 -3.77
CA MET A 115 7.62 6.73 -2.34
C MET A 115 8.50 5.76 -1.54
N GLU A 116 8.40 4.46 -1.83
CA GLU A 116 9.20 3.41 -1.21
C GLU A 116 10.70 3.65 -1.47
N GLU A 117 11.10 3.82 -2.73
CA GLU A 117 12.50 3.95 -3.11
C GLU A 117 13.13 5.22 -2.54
N THR A 118 12.40 6.34 -2.55
CA THR A 118 12.91 7.61 -1.99
C THR A 118 13.04 7.53 -0.47
N THR A 119 12.14 6.80 0.21
CA THR A 119 12.24 6.53 1.65
C THR A 119 13.46 5.64 1.93
N MET A 120 13.66 4.58 1.14
CA MET A 120 14.80 3.67 1.26
C MET A 120 16.12 4.41 1.05
N PHE A 121 16.19 5.27 0.04
CA PHE A 121 17.36 6.09 -0.26
C PHE A 121 17.71 7.02 0.91
N THR A 122 16.71 7.70 1.45
CA THR A 122 16.88 8.61 2.58
C THR A 122 17.37 7.86 3.82
N LEU A 123 16.80 6.69 4.11
CA LEU A 123 17.19 5.84 5.22
C LEU A 123 18.64 5.36 5.08
N ARG A 124 19.02 4.83 3.91
CA ARG A 124 20.38 4.39 3.61
C ARG A 124 21.38 5.54 3.74
N LYS A 125 21.06 6.72 3.22
CA LYS A 125 21.90 7.92 3.32
C LYS A 125 22.13 8.33 4.79
N GLN A 126 21.09 8.33 5.61
CA GLN A 126 21.20 8.67 7.04
C GLN A 126 22.05 7.65 7.80
N MET A 127 21.80 6.35 7.61
CA MET A 127 22.58 5.30 8.26
C MET A 127 24.06 5.37 7.86
N PHE A 128 24.35 5.56 6.57
CA PHE A 128 25.72 5.67 6.08
C PHE A 128 26.45 6.90 6.63
N SER A 129 25.79 8.06 6.65
CA SER A 129 26.35 9.28 7.25
C SER A 129 26.66 9.09 8.74
N ARG A 130 25.83 8.34 9.47
CA ARG A 130 26.09 8.00 10.87
C ARG A 130 27.26 7.06 11.04
N LEU A 131 27.42 6.06 10.16
CA LEU A 131 28.62 5.22 10.14
C LEU A 131 29.89 6.07 9.98
N GLN A 132 29.91 7.04 9.07
CA GLN A 132 31.09 7.87 8.86
C GLN A 132 31.46 8.77 10.06
N GLN A 133 30.52 9.07 10.94
CA GLN A 133 30.74 9.91 12.12
C GLN A 133 31.14 9.12 13.38
N LEU A 134 31.08 7.79 13.34
CA LEU A 134 31.44 6.94 14.48
C LEU A 134 32.96 6.91 14.69
N SER A 135 33.38 6.83 15.96
CA SER A 135 34.80 6.82 16.33
C SER A 135 35.48 5.50 15.98
N TYR A 136 36.80 5.51 15.76
CA TYR A 136 37.58 4.29 15.50
C TYR A 136 37.41 3.23 16.61
N SER A 137 37.35 3.66 17.88
CA SER A 137 37.11 2.76 19.02
C SER A 137 35.77 2.00 18.95
N PHE A 138 34.77 2.55 18.25
CA PHE A 138 33.52 1.84 18.00
C PHE A 138 33.71 0.70 16.99
N TYR A 139 34.50 0.92 15.94
CA TYR A 139 34.80 -0.08 14.91
C TYR A 139 35.73 -1.18 15.42
N ASP A 140 36.63 -0.89 16.36
CA ASP A 140 37.46 -1.93 16.99
C ASP A 140 36.63 -2.94 17.82
N LYS A 141 35.42 -2.55 18.23
CA LYS A 141 34.51 -3.35 19.06
C LYS A 141 33.33 -3.93 18.27
N SER A 142 33.13 -3.48 17.03
CA SER A 142 31.97 -3.82 16.22
C SER A 142 32.41 -4.51 14.95
N ALA A 143 31.85 -5.70 14.66
CA ALA A 143 32.10 -6.34 13.37
C ALA A 143 31.55 -5.44 12.24
N THR A 144 32.42 -4.77 11.50
CA THR A 144 32.03 -3.85 10.39
C THR A 144 31.10 -4.53 9.39
N GLY A 145 31.27 -5.85 9.17
CA GLY A 145 30.38 -6.66 8.34
C GLY A 145 28.95 -6.80 8.89
N TRP A 146 28.77 -6.83 10.21
CA TRP A 146 27.45 -6.87 10.84
C TRP A 146 26.68 -5.55 10.65
N LEU A 147 27.38 -4.41 10.79
CA LEU A 147 26.79 -3.09 10.53
C LEU A 147 26.37 -2.94 9.07
N LEU A 148 27.22 -3.38 8.14
CA LEU A 148 26.92 -3.35 6.71
C LEU A 148 25.73 -4.25 6.38
N SER A 149 25.66 -5.45 6.98
CA SER A 149 24.53 -6.38 6.81
C SER A 149 23.20 -5.78 7.26
N ARG A 150 23.16 -5.03 8.37
CA ARG A 150 21.94 -4.33 8.80
C ARG A 150 21.50 -3.25 7.81
N ILE A 151 22.44 -2.49 7.26
CA ILE A 151 22.14 -1.46 6.26
C ILE A 151 21.64 -2.07 4.95
N SER A 152 22.22 -3.20 4.53
CA SER A 152 21.87 -3.84 3.27
C SER A 152 20.61 -4.71 3.37
N SER A 153 20.38 -5.36 4.52
CA SER A 153 19.34 -6.39 4.68
C SER A 153 18.15 -5.95 5.51
N ASP A 154 18.37 -5.21 6.60
CA ASP A 154 17.27 -4.81 7.50
C ASP A 154 16.58 -3.54 7.02
N ALA A 155 17.34 -2.57 6.52
CA ALA A 155 16.77 -1.30 6.07
C ALA A 155 15.76 -1.42 4.92
N PRO A 156 15.97 -2.29 3.90
CA PRO A 156 14.94 -2.54 2.89
C PRO A 156 13.68 -3.15 3.49
N ARG A 157 13.80 -4.19 4.33
CA ARG A 157 12.66 -4.86 4.96
C ARG A 157 11.81 -3.90 5.80
N VAL A 158 12.48 -3.03 6.56
CA VAL A 158 11.79 -1.99 7.33
C VAL A 158 11.06 -1.05 6.37
N THR A 159 11.72 -0.56 5.33
CA THR A 159 11.12 0.38 4.37
C THR A 159 9.94 -0.21 3.60
N GLU A 160 10.07 -1.47 3.17
CA GLU A 160 9.04 -2.24 2.49
C GLU A 160 7.81 -2.40 3.38
N LEU A 161 7.98 -2.85 4.61
CA LEU A 161 6.87 -3.01 5.58
C LEU A 161 6.12 -1.70 5.81
N ILE A 162 6.84 -0.58 5.89
CA ILE A 162 6.23 0.73 6.14
C ILE A 162 5.52 1.23 4.91
N SER A 163 6.12 1.06 3.74
CA SER A 163 5.53 1.50 2.48
C SER A 163 4.34 0.60 2.22
N TRP A 164 4.53 -0.66 1.84
CA TRP A 164 3.45 -1.60 1.52
C TRP A 164 2.41 -1.76 2.62
N GLY A 165 2.83 -1.97 3.87
CA GLY A 165 1.88 -2.15 4.97
C GLY A 165 1.01 -0.91 5.24
N PHE A 166 1.56 0.31 5.09
CA PHE A 166 0.74 1.52 5.21
C PHE A 166 -0.19 1.71 4.02
N LEU A 167 0.31 1.45 2.81
CA LEU A 167 -0.46 1.54 1.57
C LEU A 167 -1.69 0.60 1.65
N GLU A 168 -1.50 -0.63 2.11
CA GLU A 168 -2.56 -1.62 2.32
C GLU A 168 -3.59 -1.19 3.37
N VAL A 169 -3.15 -0.60 4.49
CA VAL A 169 -4.07 -0.11 5.52
C VAL A 169 -4.95 1.03 5.00
N ILE A 170 -4.39 2.00 4.28
CA ILE A 170 -5.18 3.10 3.70
C ILE A 170 -6.19 2.56 2.68
N TRP A 171 -5.72 1.71 1.77
CA TRP A 171 -6.59 1.11 0.76
C TRP A 171 -7.71 0.29 1.41
N GLY A 172 -7.39 -0.58 2.37
CA GLY A 172 -8.36 -1.41 3.08
C GLY A 172 -9.39 -0.59 3.87
N LEU A 173 -8.96 0.48 4.55
CA LEU A 173 -9.88 1.38 5.24
C LEU A 173 -10.80 2.13 4.28
N THR A 174 -10.25 2.62 3.15
CA THR A 174 -11.04 3.31 2.12
C THR A 174 -12.09 2.37 1.53
N MET A 175 -11.68 1.14 1.22
CA MET A 175 -12.56 0.09 0.73
C MET A 175 -13.68 -0.25 1.71
N LEU A 176 -13.33 -0.44 2.97
CA LEU A 176 -14.29 -0.74 4.03
C LEU A 176 -15.35 0.36 4.12
N ILE A 177 -14.95 1.63 4.11
CA ILE A 177 -15.88 2.76 4.15
C ILE A 177 -16.80 2.77 2.93
N LEU A 178 -16.26 2.59 1.72
CA LEU A 178 -17.04 2.60 0.47
C LEU A 178 -18.04 1.43 0.42
N CYS A 179 -17.61 0.23 0.78
CA CYS A 179 -18.48 -0.94 0.85
C CYS A 179 -19.61 -0.76 1.87
N MET A 180 -19.30 -0.24 3.06
CA MET A 180 -20.32 0.08 4.06
C MET A 180 -21.31 1.11 3.54
N ALA A 181 -20.82 2.19 2.91
CA ALA A 181 -21.68 3.21 2.32
C ALA A 181 -22.60 2.63 1.23
N ALA A 182 -22.06 1.76 0.36
CA ALA A 182 -22.84 1.08 -0.65
C ALA A 182 -23.93 0.18 -0.03
N MET A 183 -23.59 -0.60 1.00
CA MET A 183 -24.58 -1.44 1.71
C MET A 183 -25.72 -0.61 2.30
N PHE A 184 -25.44 0.50 2.97
CA PHE A 184 -26.47 1.38 3.51
C PHE A 184 -27.30 2.08 2.43
N PHE A 185 -26.72 2.34 1.25
CA PHE A 185 -27.45 2.93 0.13
C PHE A 185 -28.42 1.94 -0.53
N TYR A 186 -28.06 0.64 -0.57
CA TYR A 186 -28.86 -0.41 -1.22
C TYR A 186 -29.77 -1.20 -0.27
N ASN A 187 -29.73 -0.92 1.03
CA ASN A 187 -30.62 -1.50 2.03
C ASN A 187 -31.78 -0.56 2.36
#